data_AF-Q0CG25-F1
#
_entry.id   AF-Q0CG25-F1
#
_cell.length_a   1.000
_cell.length_b   1.000
_cell.length_c   1.000
_cell.angle_alpha   90.00
_cell.angle_beta   90.00
_cell.angle_gamma   90.00
#
_symmetry.space_group_name_H-M   'P 1'
#
loop_
_entity.id
_entity.type
_entity.pdbx_description
1 polymer ?
#
loop_
_entity_poly.entity_id
_entity_poly.type
_entity_poly.pdbx_seq_one_letter_code
_entity_poly.pdbx_strand_id
1 'polypeptide(L)'
;MAYPICRDGPHVTKAQDEEILNHFLSSIPFQRTWSPDPSIEEIVRSHCLRHGFDTAKTYQIAKHGAAAAQWFYPKHPKEVQIAIGLFKAFFFTVDDFGDKILHEVRNFRRAIVARAEQPPVLQSFAELLPTFDQYYDAFSADKIFTGLIDFMDSCAMEFETSGKFKALDTSPNFPRGCQRPSFLLQGINCLERAK
;
A
#
# COMPACT_ATOMS: atom_id res chain seq x y z
N MET A 1 -35.22 -5.21 -1.45
CA MET A 1 -34.86 -5.30 -2.88
C MET A 1 -33.34 -5.37 -2.96
N ALA A 2 -32.77 -6.56 -3.19
CA ALA A 2 -31.32 -6.75 -3.29
C ALA A 2 -30.91 -6.54 -4.75
N TYR A 3 -30.01 -5.58 -5.00
CA TYR A 3 -29.48 -5.35 -6.34
C TYR A 3 -28.34 -6.34 -6.64
N PRO A 4 -28.25 -6.86 -7.87
CA PRO A 4 -27.25 -7.84 -8.26
C PRO A 4 -25.85 -7.21 -8.21
N ILE A 5 -24.93 -7.93 -7.59
CA ILE A 5 -23.49 -7.66 -7.63
C ILE A 5 -23.08 -7.85 -9.09
N CYS A 6 -22.50 -6.83 -9.74
CA CYS A 6 -21.85 -7.01 -11.04
C CYS A 6 -20.66 -7.98 -10.88
N ARG A 7 -20.91 -9.27 -11.06
CA ARG A 7 -19.89 -10.33 -11.13
C ARG A 7 -19.53 -10.72 -12.57
N ASP A 8 -20.13 -10.08 -13.57
CA ASP A 8 -19.96 -10.47 -14.97
C ASP A 8 -18.83 -9.69 -15.65
N GLY A 9 -17.63 -9.74 -15.07
CA GLY A 9 -16.41 -9.55 -15.86
C GLY A 9 -16.23 -10.75 -16.80
N PRO A 10 -15.52 -10.63 -17.93
CA PRO A 10 -15.20 -11.78 -18.76
C PRO A 10 -14.51 -12.84 -17.89
N HIS A 11 -15.08 -14.04 -17.84
CA HIS A 11 -14.53 -15.14 -17.07
C HIS A 11 -13.23 -15.58 -17.73
N VAL A 12 -12.09 -15.11 -17.20
CA VAL A 12 -10.76 -15.51 -17.69
C VAL A 12 -10.54 -16.96 -17.31
N THR A 13 -10.31 -17.81 -18.31
CA THR A 13 -9.96 -19.22 -18.07
C THR A 13 -8.51 -19.31 -17.61
N LYS A 14 -8.18 -20.38 -16.88
CA LYS A 14 -6.79 -20.65 -16.46
C LYS A 14 -5.80 -20.62 -17.64
N ALA A 15 -6.21 -21.16 -18.79
CA ALA A 15 -5.38 -21.17 -20.00
C ALA A 15 -5.11 -19.75 -20.54
N GLN A 16 -6.13 -18.88 -20.53
CA GLN A 16 -5.97 -17.49 -20.93
C GLN A 16 -5.08 -16.72 -19.95
N ASP A 17 -5.20 -16.96 -18.66
CA ASP A 17 -4.34 -16.34 -17.65
C ASP A 17 -2.87 -16.77 -17.83
N GLU A 18 -2.62 -18.06 -18.05
CA GLU A 18 -1.28 -18.58 -18.35
C GLU A 18 -0.70 -17.97 -19.63
N GLU A 19 -1.50 -17.81 -20.68
CA GLU A 19 -1.07 -17.17 -21.93
C GLU A 19 -0.68 -15.71 -21.70
N ILE A 20 -1.51 -14.95 -20.98
CA ILE A 20 -1.25 -13.54 -20.64
C ILE A 20 0.03 -13.41 -19.81
N LEU A 21 0.19 -14.23 -18.77
CA LEU A 21 1.37 -14.20 -17.89
C LEU A 21 2.64 -14.58 -18.65
N ASN A 22 2.60 -15.62 -19.48
CA ASN A 22 3.75 -16.03 -20.28
C ASN A 22 4.13 -14.97 -21.32
N HIS A 23 3.15 -14.35 -21.96
CA HIS A 23 3.40 -13.23 -22.87
C HIS A 23 4.04 -12.05 -22.13
N PHE A 24 3.50 -11.67 -20.96
CA PHE A 24 4.06 -10.59 -20.16
C PHE A 24 5.49 -10.89 -19.70
N LEU A 25 5.74 -12.06 -19.10
CA LEU A 25 7.04 -12.43 -18.57
C LEU A 25 8.11 -12.61 -19.65
N SER A 26 7.73 -13.04 -20.86
CA SER A 26 8.65 -13.11 -22.00
C SER A 26 8.95 -11.74 -22.62
N SER A 27 8.07 -10.75 -22.42
CA SER A 27 8.25 -9.39 -22.93
C SER A 27 9.20 -8.52 -22.08
N ILE A 28 9.54 -8.97 -20.87
CA ILE A 28 10.42 -8.25 -19.94
C ILE A 28 11.66 -9.10 -19.60
N PRO A 29 12.80 -8.49 -19.23
CA PRO A 29 13.98 -9.23 -18.77
C PRO A 29 13.78 -9.74 -17.33
N PHE A 30 12.76 -10.57 -17.11
CA PHE A 30 12.45 -11.13 -15.80
C PHE A 30 13.52 -12.15 -15.39
N GLN A 31 14.16 -11.92 -14.24
CA GLN A 31 15.12 -12.85 -13.65
C GLN A 31 14.61 -13.31 -12.28
N ARG A 32 14.67 -14.63 -12.03
CA ARG A 32 14.24 -15.23 -10.77
C ARG A 32 15.31 -15.20 -9.68
N THR A 33 16.52 -14.71 -9.97
CA THR A 33 17.62 -14.68 -8.99
C THR A 33 17.35 -13.65 -7.90
N TRP A 34 16.69 -14.10 -6.83
CA TRP A 34 16.36 -13.30 -5.65
C TRP A 34 16.84 -14.03 -4.40
N SER A 35 17.57 -13.33 -3.55
CA SER A 35 18.02 -13.79 -2.25
C SER A 35 17.59 -12.74 -1.21
N PRO A 36 16.42 -12.91 -0.57
CA PRO A 36 15.97 -11.97 0.46
C PRO A 36 16.92 -11.98 1.65
N ASP A 37 17.14 -10.80 2.23
CA ASP A 37 17.67 -10.66 3.58
C ASP A 37 16.55 -10.93 4.59
N PRO A 38 16.57 -12.08 5.30
CA PRO A 38 15.52 -12.44 6.26
C PRO A 38 15.48 -11.48 7.46
N SER A 39 16.54 -10.73 7.74
CA SER A 39 16.56 -9.81 8.87
C SER A 39 15.67 -8.58 8.66
N ILE A 40 15.37 -8.20 7.40
CA ILE A 40 14.42 -7.11 7.11
C ILE A 40 13.02 -7.53 7.56
N GLU A 41 12.60 -8.76 7.25
CA GLU A 41 11.31 -9.31 7.70
C GLU A 41 11.23 -9.32 9.22
N GLU A 42 12.28 -9.77 9.91
CA GLU A 42 12.31 -9.82 11.36
C GLU A 42 12.18 -8.44 12.02
N ILE A 43 12.84 -7.42 11.46
CA ILE A 43 12.77 -6.04 11.95
C ILE A 43 11.37 -5.47 11.74
N VAL A 44 10.79 -5.62 10.54
CA VAL A 44 9.43 -5.16 10.23
C VAL A 44 8.43 -5.83 11.17
N ARG A 45 8.53 -7.15 11.33
CA ARG A 45 7.69 -7.94 12.23
C ARG A 45 7.78 -7.46 13.68
N SER A 46 9.00 -7.32 14.19
CA SER A 46 9.24 -6.85 15.56
C SER A 46 8.67 -5.45 15.80
N HIS A 47 8.72 -4.57 14.79
CA HIS A 47 8.12 -3.25 14.88
C HIS A 47 6.58 -3.32 14.92
N CYS A 48 5.93 -4.07 14.02
CA CYS A 48 4.47 -4.18 14.02
C CYS A 48 3.95 -4.75 15.35
N LEU A 49 4.64 -5.75 15.92
CA LEU A 49 4.26 -6.33 17.22
C LEU A 49 4.38 -5.31 18.37
N ARG A 50 5.45 -4.50 18.41
CA ARG A 50 5.62 -3.47 19.45
C ARG A 50 4.54 -2.39 19.42
N HIS A 51 3.98 -2.12 18.25
CA HIS A 51 2.91 -1.14 18.07
C HIS A 51 1.50 -1.74 18.27
N GLY A 52 1.40 -2.94 18.86
CA GLY A 52 0.11 -3.50 19.31
C GLY A 52 -0.75 -4.10 18.21
N PHE A 53 -0.17 -4.49 17.07
CA PHE A 53 -0.93 -5.08 15.97
C PHE A 53 -1.28 -6.54 16.31
N ASP A 54 -2.44 -7.02 15.86
CA ASP A 54 -2.94 -8.37 16.16
C ASP A 54 -2.00 -9.47 15.62
N THR A 55 -1.48 -10.30 16.54
CA THR A 55 -0.46 -11.33 16.28
C THR A 55 -0.78 -12.29 15.13
N ALA A 56 -2.05 -12.65 14.90
CA ALA A 56 -2.39 -13.70 13.93
C ALA A 56 -2.18 -13.27 12.47
N LYS A 57 -2.44 -12.00 12.13
CA LYS A 57 -2.33 -11.48 10.76
C LYS A 57 -1.12 -10.57 10.55
N THR A 58 -0.60 -10.00 11.64
CA THR A 58 0.61 -9.15 11.62
C THR A 58 1.82 -9.87 11.03
N TYR A 59 1.95 -11.18 11.26
CA TYR A 59 3.04 -11.96 10.67
C TYR A 59 3.03 -11.92 9.14
N GLN A 60 1.88 -12.20 8.52
CA GLN A 60 1.77 -12.21 7.06
C GLN A 60 1.92 -10.81 6.47
N ILE A 61 1.36 -9.80 7.14
CA ILE A 61 1.46 -8.41 6.72
C ILE A 61 2.91 -7.92 6.76
N ALA A 62 3.63 -8.19 7.85
CA ALA A 62 5.05 -7.84 7.97
C ALA A 62 5.90 -8.54 6.90
N LYS A 63 5.64 -9.82 6.66
CA LYS A 63 6.28 -10.60 5.61
C LYS A 63 6.02 -10.02 4.22
N HIS A 64 4.77 -9.69 3.89
CA HIS A 64 4.43 -9.08 2.61
C HIS A 64 5.05 -7.69 2.46
N GLY A 65 5.08 -6.87 3.52
CA GLY A 65 5.73 -5.57 3.53
C GLY A 65 7.23 -5.69 3.24
N ALA A 66 7.93 -6.56 3.96
CA ALA A 66 9.36 -6.82 3.76
C ALA A 66 9.67 -7.42 2.38
N ALA A 67 8.84 -8.34 1.88
CA ALA A 67 8.98 -8.90 0.54
C ALA A 67 8.78 -7.82 -0.54
N ALA A 68 7.75 -6.98 -0.41
CA ALA A 68 7.52 -5.88 -1.34
C ALA A 68 8.69 -4.90 -1.37
N ALA A 69 9.27 -4.55 -0.22
CA ALA A 69 10.44 -3.68 -0.17
C ALA A 69 11.63 -4.29 -0.94
N GLN A 70 11.90 -5.58 -0.74
CA GLN A 70 13.03 -6.26 -1.35
C GLN A 70 12.81 -6.59 -2.84
N TRP A 71 11.57 -6.86 -3.25
CA TRP A 71 11.24 -7.16 -4.65
C TRP A 71 11.20 -5.92 -5.52
N PHE A 72 10.60 -4.83 -5.03
CA PHE A 72 10.43 -3.62 -5.82
C PHE A 72 11.62 -2.66 -5.70
N TYR A 73 12.41 -2.74 -4.61
CA TYR A 73 13.53 -1.84 -4.35
C TYR A 73 14.82 -2.59 -3.99
N PRO A 74 15.24 -3.60 -4.77
CA PRO A 74 16.37 -4.46 -4.41
C PRO A 74 17.71 -3.71 -4.30
N LYS A 75 17.81 -2.54 -4.93
CA LYS A 75 19.02 -1.70 -4.95
C LYS A 75 19.09 -0.67 -3.83
N HIS A 76 18.02 -0.48 -3.08
CA HIS A 76 18.01 0.49 -1.98
C HIS A 76 18.85 -0.03 -0.80
N PRO A 77 19.49 0.84 -0.01
CA PRO A 77 20.13 0.44 1.24
C PRO A 77 19.14 -0.26 2.17
N LYS A 78 19.65 -1.16 3.01
CA LYS A 78 18.84 -2.01 3.90
C LYS A 78 17.91 -1.20 4.80
N GLU A 79 18.39 -0.09 5.33
CA GLU A 79 17.68 0.81 6.23
C GLU A 79 16.47 1.43 5.50
N VAL A 80 16.63 1.78 4.24
CA VAL A 80 15.55 2.31 3.39
C VAL A 80 14.55 1.20 3.05
N GLN A 81 15.03 -0.01 2.76
CA GLN A 81 14.14 -1.17 2.55
C GLN A 81 13.33 -1.49 3.81
N ILE A 82 13.90 -1.34 5.01
CA ILE A 82 13.17 -1.48 6.27
C ILE A 82 12.08 -0.41 6.38
N ALA A 83 12.39 0.86 6.13
CA ALA A 83 11.40 1.94 6.17
C ALA A 83 10.26 1.72 5.17
N ILE A 84 10.58 1.31 3.94
CA ILE A 84 9.57 0.92 2.93
C ILE A 84 8.76 -0.29 3.40
N GLY A 85 9.41 -1.29 3.98
CA GLY A 85 8.76 -2.51 4.47
C GLY A 85 7.75 -2.23 5.57
N LEU A 86 8.11 -1.36 6.53
CA LEU A 86 7.21 -0.86 7.58
C LEU A 86 6.02 -0.11 6.96
N PHE A 87 6.32 0.84 6.08
CA PHE A 87 5.30 1.62 5.39
C PHE A 87 4.30 0.73 4.64
N LYS A 88 4.79 -0.32 3.96
CA LYS A 88 3.95 -1.30 3.26
C LYS A 88 3.17 -2.20 4.21
N ALA A 89 3.76 -2.62 5.32
CA ALA A 89 3.04 -3.39 6.33
C ALA A 89 1.87 -2.60 6.93
N PHE A 90 2.09 -1.32 7.25
CA PHE A 90 1.02 -0.44 7.76
C PHE A 90 -0.05 -0.20 6.70
N PHE A 91 0.35 -0.05 5.43
CA PHE A 91 -0.56 0.07 4.30
C PHE A 91 -1.50 -1.13 4.21
N PHE A 92 -0.97 -2.36 4.20
CA PHE A 92 -1.79 -3.57 4.15
C PHE A 92 -2.68 -3.72 5.38
N THR A 93 -2.23 -3.24 6.55
CA THR A 93 -3.04 -3.25 7.76
C THR A 93 -4.27 -2.34 7.63
N VAL A 94 -4.10 -1.14 7.06
CA VAL A 94 -5.24 -0.23 6.83
C VAL A 94 -6.15 -0.76 5.73
N ASP A 95 -5.61 -1.37 4.67
CA ASP A 95 -6.40 -1.97 3.60
C ASP A 95 -7.32 -3.10 4.13
N ASP A 96 -6.78 -3.99 4.98
CA ASP A 96 -7.50 -5.13 5.52
C ASP A 96 -8.45 -4.81 6.70
N PHE A 97 -8.15 -3.78 7.50
CA PHE A 97 -8.86 -3.51 8.78
C PHE A 97 -9.30 -2.05 8.99
N GLY A 98 -9.07 -1.19 8.01
CA GLY A 98 -9.36 0.24 8.12
C GLY A 98 -10.86 0.52 8.28
N ASP A 99 -11.73 -0.40 7.88
CA ASP A 99 -13.17 -0.34 8.08
C ASP A 99 -13.55 -0.23 9.56
N LYS A 100 -12.78 -0.88 10.45
CA LYS A 100 -12.98 -0.84 11.92
C LYS A 100 -12.59 0.50 12.55
N ILE A 101 -11.78 1.29 11.86
CA ILE A 101 -11.28 2.61 12.29
C ILE A 101 -11.57 3.68 11.22
N LEU A 102 -12.70 3.54 10.53
CA LEU A 102 -13.07 4.38 9.40
C LEU A 102 -13.07 5.87 9.75
N HIS A 103 -13.59 6.22 10.94
CA HIS A 103 -13.63 7.60 11.38
C HIS A 103 -12.23 8.20 11.50
N GLU A 104 -11.28 7.43 12.01
CA GLU A 104 -9.89 7.82 12.20
C GLU A 104 -9.14 7.86 10.87
N VAL A 105 -9.36 6.89 9.98
CA VAL A 105 -8.81 6.89 8.60
C VAL A 105 -9.25 8.16 7.87
N ARG A 106 -10.53 8.52 7.94
CA ARG A 106 -11.07 9.73 7.29
C ARG A 106 -10.50 11.03 7.88
N ASN A 107 -10.10 11.03 9.14
CA ASN A 107 -9.56 12.19 9.83
C ASN A 107 -8.03 12.20 9.94
N PHE A 108 -7.34 11.20 9.37
CA PHE A 108 -5.89 11.01 9.48
C PHE A 108 -5.09 12.30 9.23
N ARG A 109 -5.35 12.97 8.10
CA ARG A 109 -4.67 14.24 7.76
C ARG A 109 -4.86 15.31 8.83
N ARG A 110 -6.09 15.46 9.33
CA ARG A 110 -6.41 16.47 10.36
C ARG A 110 -5.74 16.12 11.68
N ALA A 111 -5.71 14.84 12.04
CA ALA A 111 -5.07 14.35 13.23
C ALA A 111 -3.55 14.58 13.22
N ILE A 112 -2.87 14.34 12.09
CA ILE A 112 -1.43 14.66 11.93
C ILE A 112 -1.18 16.16 12.18
N VAL A 113 -1.93 17.03 11.51
CA VAL A 113 -1.74 18.49 11.62
C VAL A 113 -1.98 18.97 13.05
N ALA A 114 -3.00 18.43 13.72
CA ALA A 114 -3.33 18.76 15.10
C ALA A 114 -2.43 18.06 16.14
N ARG A 115 -1.58 17.12 15.72
CA ARG A 115 -0.84 16.20 16.61
C ARG A 115 -1.76 15.49 17.60
N ALA A 116 -2.95 15.11 17.12
CA ALA A 116 -3.91 14.36 17.91
C ALA A 116 -3.49 12.90 18.06
N GLU A 117 -3.90 12.26 19.15
CA GLU A 117 -3.73 10.81 19.34
C GLU A 117 -4.49 10.03 18.26
N GLN A 118 -3.90 8.94 17.79
CA GLN A 118 -4.44 8.11 16.72
C GLN A 118 -4.34 6.62 17.07
N PRO A 119 -5.15 5.76 16.43
CA PRO A 119 -5.01 4.32 16.53
C PRO A 119 -3.57 3.87 16.20
N PRO A 120 -3.09 2.75 16.78
CA PRO A 120 -1.66 2.42 16.72
C PRO A 120 -1.07 2.34 15.31
N VAL A 121 -1.81 1.83 14.32
CA VAL A 121 -1.35 1.77 12.92
C VAL A 121 -1.20 3.16 12.29
N LEU A 122 -2.15 4.07 12.53
CA LEU A 122 -2.11 5.44 12.01
C LEU A 122 -1.05 6.27 12.72
N GLN A 123 -0.88 6.05 14.03
CA GLN A 123 0.21 6.64 14.80
C GLN A 123 1.57 6.18 14.27
N SER A 124 1.71 4.89 13.95
CA SER A 124 2.95 4.34 13.36
C SER A 124 3.28 4.97 12.00
N PHE A 125 2.28 5.29 11.18
CA PHE A 125 2.50 6.08 9.96
C PHE A 125 3.00 7.49 10.27
N ALA A 126 2.36 8.19 11.20
CA ALA A 126 2.74 9.55 11.56
C ALA A 126 4.19 9.65 12.10
N GLU A 127 4.65 8.62 12.81
CA GLU A 127 6.02 8.51 13.31
C GLU A 127 7.03 8.11 12.22
N LEU A 128 6.61 7.27 11.26
CA LEU A 128 7.47 6.82 10.18
C LEU A 128 7.69 7.90 9.12
N LEU A 129 6.68 8.72 8.81
CA LEU A 129 6.74 9.71 7.72
C LEU A 129 7.95 10.66 7.79
N PRO A 130 8.27 11.30 8.94
CA PRO A 130 9.45 12.17 9.04
C PRO A 130 10.79 11.47 8.81
N THR A 131 10.83 10.13 8.93
CA THR A 131 12.08 9.38 8.69
C THR A 131 12.42 9.33 7.20
N PHE A 132 11.45 9.50 6.30
CA PHE A 132 11.68 9.51 4.86
C PHE A 132 12.50 10.73 4.40
N ASP A 133 12.46 11.84 5.14
CA ASP A 133 13.30 13.02 4.87
C ASP A 133 14.81 12.74 5.03
N GLN A 134 15.17 11.65 5.72
CA GLN A 134 16.57 11.22 5.86
C GLN A 134 17.07 10.47 4.62
N TYR A 135 16.16 9.89 3.83
CA TYR A 135 16.48 9.00 2.72
C TYR A 135 16.17 9.62 1.35
N TYR A 136 15.24 10.59 1.29
CA TYR A 136 14.73 11.17 0.06
C TYR A 136 14.83 12.69 0.08
N ASP A 137 14.89 13.31 -1.11
CA ASP A 137 14.74 14.76 -1.20
C ASP A 137 13.31 15.19 -0.81
N ALA A 138 13.16 16.47 -0.47
CA ALA A 138 11.89 17.03 -0.02
C ALA A 138 10.75 16.77 -1.01
N PHE A 139 11.00 16.86 -2.31
CA PHE A 139 9.98 16.60 -3.32
C PHE A 139 9.50 15.16 -3.28
N SER A 140 10.41 14.20 -3.18
CA SER A 140 10.12 12.77 -3.12
C SER A 140 9.43 12.39 -1.82
N ALA A 141 9.89 12.93 -0.68
CA ALA A 141 9.25 12.78 0.62
C ALA A 141 7.82 13.34 0.62
N ASP A 142 7.61 14.54 0.07
CA ASP A 142 6.28 15.14 -0.10
C ASP A 142 5.35 14.28 -0.95
N LYS A 143 5.89 13.60 -1.98
CA LYS A 143 5.11 12.66 -2.80
C LYS A 143 4.73 11.39 -2.05
N ILE A 144 5.61 10.86 -1.20
CA ILE A 144 5.28 9.74 -0.32
C ILE A 144 4.14 10.14 0.63
N PHE A 145 4.25 11.31 1.26
CA PHE A 145 3.24 11.83 2.16
C PHE A 145 1.90 12.06 1.45
N THR A 146 1.92 12.71 0.28
CA THR A 146 0.70 12.95 -0.53
C THR A 146 0.05 11.64 -0.94
N GLY A 147 0.85 10.66 -1.40
CA GLY A 147 0.34 9.34 -1.79
C GLY A 147 -0.30 8.59 -0.62
N LEU A 148 0.20 8.77 0.60
CA LEU A 148 -0.43 8.21 1.81
C LEU A 148 -1.78 8.86 2.10
N ILE A 149 -1.91 10.19 1.98
CA ILE A 149 -3.19 10.89 2.19
C ILE A 149 -4.21 10.41 1.16
N ASP A 150 -3.83 10.34 -0.13
CA ASP A 150 -4.71 9.86 -1.20
C ASP A 150 -5.16 8.42 -0.97
N PHE A 151 -4.28 7.57 -0.43
CA PHE A 151 -4.62 6.21 -0.02
C PHE A 151 -5.66 6.19 1.10
N MET A 152 -5.46 6.96 2.18
CA MET A 152 -6.44 7.02 3.29
C MET A 152 -7.81 7.48 2.80
N ASP A 153 -7.85 8.50 1.94
CA ASP A 153 -9.10 8.99 1.34
C ASP A 153 -9.77 7.92 0.47
N SER A 154 -8.98 7.17 -0.31
CA SER A 154 -9.48 6.08 -1.15
C SER A 154 -10.04 4.93 -0.30
N CYS A 155 -9.34 4.51 0.75
CA CYS A 155 -9.81 3.50 1.69
C CYS A 155 -11.10 3.93 2.40
N ALA A 156 -11.16 5.16 2.93
CA ALA A 156 -12.38 5.67 3.57
C ALA A 156 -13.58 5.62 2.60
N MET A 157 -13.36 6.04 1.35
CA MET A 157 -14.37 6.00 0.30
C MET A 157 -14.82 4.56 -0.03
N GLU A 158 -13.89 3.61 -0.08
CA GLU A 158 -14.18 2.19 -0.30
C GLU A 158 -14.97 1.56 0.87
N PHE A 159 -14.58 1.84 2.11
CA PHE A 159 -15.27 1.33 3.29
C PHE A 159 -16.68 1.91 3.43
N GLU A 160 -16.88 3.21 3.16
CA GLU A 160 -18.19 3.87 3.19
C GLU A 160 -19.17 3.30 2.17
N THR A 161 -18.64 2.88 1.02
CA THR A 161 -19.44 2.27 -0.05
C THR A 161 -19.53 0.75 0.08
N SER A 162 -18.88 0.15 1.08
CA SER A 162 -18.74 -1.30 1.25
C SER A 162 -18.23 -2.00 -0.04
N GLY A 163 -17.30 -1.36 -0.74
CA GLY A 163 -16.76 -1.81 -2.03
C GLY A 163 -17.76 -1.78 -3.20
N LYS A 164 -18.97 -1.23 -3.01
CA LYS A 164 -20.02 -1.17 -4.04
C LYS A 164 -19.97 0.16 -4.77
N PHE A 165 -19.02 0.28 -5.70
CA PHE A 165 -19.01 1.38 -6.66
C PHE A 165 -19.86 1.05 -7.89
N LYS A 166 -20.85 1.91 -8.15
CA LYS A 166 -21.48 1.96 -9.47
C LYS A 166 -20.98 3.22 -10.16
N ALA A 167 -20.14 3.04 -11.17
CA ALA A 167 -19.81 4.13 -12.08
C ALA A 167 -21.11 4.66 -12.71
N LEU A 168 -21.29 5.97 -12.69
CA LEU A 168 -22.38 6.59 -13.41
C LEU A 168 -22.10 6.47 -14.91
N ASP A 169 -23.14 6.27 -15.73
CA ASP A 169 -23.01 6.15 -17.18
C ASP A 169 -22.39 7.41 -17.81
N THR A 170 -22.53 8.56 -17.16
CA THR A 170 -21.91 9.84 -17.54
C THR A 170 -20.44 9.97 -17.15
N SER A 171 -19.89 9.00 -16.42
CA SER A 171 -18.52 8.98 -15.91
C SER A 171 -17.75 7.74 -16.40
N PRO A 172 -17.57 7.56 -17.72
CA PRO A 172 -16.97 6.35 -18.30
C PRO A 172 -15.50 6.13 -17.87
N ASN A 173 -14.82 7.19 -17.44
CA ASN A 173 -13.44 7.12 -16.95
C ASN A 173 -13.35 6.86 -15.43
N PHE A 174 -14.48 6.75 -14.72
CA PHE A 174 -14.49 6.53 -13.27
C PHE A 174 -13.76 5.24 -12.86
N PRO A 175 -13.94 4.08 -13.53
CA PRO A 175 -13.16 2.88 -13.19
C PRO A 175 -11.66 3.10 -13.35
N ARG A 176 -11.23 3.84 -14.39
CA ARG A 176 -9.81 4.20 -14.57
C ARG A 176 -9.32 5.19 -13.51
N GLY A 177 -10.16 6.11 -13.05
CA GLY A 177 -9.82 7.05 -11.99
C GLY A 177 -9.68 6.39 -10.61
N CYS A 178 -10.50 5.37 -10.33
CA CYS A 178 -10.48 4.59 -9.09
C CYS A 178 -9.40 3.48 -9.11
N GLN A 179 -9.08 2.94 -10.30
CA GLN A 179 -8.00 1.96 -10.52
C GLN A 179 -6.64 2.61 -10.74
N ARG A 180 -6.55 3.94 -10.91
CA ARG A 180 -5.25 4.57 -10.73
C ARG A 180 -4.86 4.20 -9.31
N PRO A 181 -3.72 3.50 -9.12
CA PRO A 181 -3.19 3.40 -7.80
C PRO A 181 -3.13 4.84 -7.31
N SER A 182 -3.80 5.10 -6.18
CA SER A 182 -3.53 6.26 -5.36
C SER A 182 -2.03 6.52 -5.43
N PHE A 183 -1.65 7.79 -5.50
CA PHE A 183 -0.33 8.29 -5.90
C PHE A 183 0.90 7.65 -5.23
N LEU A 184 0.74 6.70 -4.32
CA LEU A 184 1.73 5.69 -3.93
C LEU A 184 2.62 5.20 -5.06
N LEU A 185 2.11 4.76 -6.21
CA LEU A 185 3.00 4.33 -7.31
C LEU A 185 3.77 5.50 -7.93
N GLN A 186 3.26 6.75 -7.88
CA GLN A 186 4.01 7.93 -8.31
C GLN A 186 5.07 8.36 -7.30
N GLY A 187 4.79 8.31 -5.99
CA GLY A 187 5.80 8.50 -4.95
C GLY A 187 6.88 7.42 -5.02
N ILE A 188 6.47 6.17 -5.25
CA ILE A 188 7.32 4.99 -5.45
C ILE A 188 8.20 5.08 -6.69
N ASN A 189 7.67 5.54 -7.82
CA ASN A 189 8.46 5.74 -9.05
C ASN A 189 9.39 6.96 -8.95
N CYS A 190 9.15 7.90 -8.02
CA CYS A 190 10.12 8.94 -7.69
C CYS A 190 11.31 8.38 -6.89
N LEU A 191 11.17 7.22 -6.21
CA LEU A 191 12.24 6.58 -5.43
C LEU A 191 13.37 6.00 -6.31
N GLU A 192 13.16 5.81 -7.62
CA GLU A 192 14.25 5.43 -8.54
C GLU A 192 15.27 6.55 -8.78
N ARG A 193 14.98 7.78 -8.31
CA ARG A 193 15.89 8.94 -8.37
C ARG A 193 16.38 9.38 -6.98
N ALA A 194 16.43 8.47 -6.00
CA ALA A 194 17.17 8.71 -4.78
C ALA A 194 18.67 8.92 -5.11
N LYS A 195 19.30 9.88 -4.43
CA LYS A 195 20.67 10.34 -4.69
C LYS A 195 21.73 9.24 -4.62
#